data_AF-A0A7Y2C739-F1
#
_entry.id   AF-A0A7Y2C739-F1
#
_cell.length_a   1.000
_cell.length_b   1.000
_cell.length_c   1.000
_cell.angle_alpha   90.00
_cell.angle_beta   90.00
_cell.angle_gamma   90.00
#
_symmetry.space_group_name_H-M   'P 1'
#
loop_
_entity.id
_entity.type
_entity.pdbx_description
1 polymer ?
#
loop_
_entity_poly.entity_id
_entity_poly.type
_entity_poly.pdbx_seq_one_letter_code
_entity_poly.pdbx_strand_id
1 'polypeptide(L)'
;MKKVAFGKAHVFRAFGALLFLASVVMFTVVPPWFDGKHNSFEQDSPYQVSPTADSLHRSLFVLDLHSDQLLWNRRTELRSDRGHVDVPRLLDGNVSFQVFSAVTKSPFGQNSESNPSD
;
A
#
# COMPACT_ATOMS: atom_id res chain seq x y z
N MET A 1 -39.67 -12.13 42.35
CA MET A 1 -39.32 -11.01 41.44
C MET A 1 -38.01 -11.34 40.71
N LYS A 2 -38.07 -12.00 39.54
CA LYS A 2 -36.88 -12.27 38.70
C LYS A 2 -36.72 -11.13 37.68
N LYS A 3 -35.94 -10.10 38.02
CA LYS A 3 -35.67 -8.98 37.10
C LYS A 3 -34.71 -9.46 35.99
N VAL A 4 -35.23 -9.57 34.78
CA VAL A 4 -34.64 -9.09 33.52
C VAL A 4 -33.10 -9.00 33.49
N ALA A 5 -32.40 -10.14 33.58
CA ALA A 5 -30.97 -10.23 33.25
C ALA A 5 -30.73 -10.75 31.81
N PHE A 6 -31.78 -11.29 31.18
CA PHE A 6 -31.67 -11.99 29.90
C PHE A 6 -31.39 -11.03 28.72
N GLY A 7 -31.95 -9.82 28.72
CA GLY A 7 -31.80 -8.86 27.60
C GLY A 7 -30.39 -8.24 27.47
N LYS A 8 -29.69 -8.01 28.58
CA LYS A 8 -28.39 -7.30 28.55
C LYS A 8 -27.27 -8.16 27.99
N ALA A 9 -27.25 -9.46 28.30
CA ALA A 9 -26.20 -10.37 27.83
C ALA A 9 -26.20 -10.55 26.31
N HIS A 10 -27.37 -10.58 25.67
CA HIS A 10 -27.49 -10.63 24.21
C HIS A 10 -27.05 -9.33 23.55
N VAL A 11 -27.34 -8.17 24.16
CA VAL A 11 -26.88 -6.86 23.68
C VAL A 11 -25.35 -6.74 23.77
N PHE A 12 -24.75 -7.13 24.90
CA PHE A 12 -23.28 -7.14 25.04
C PHE A 12 -22.60 -8.10 24.06
N ARG A 13 -23.18 -9.28 23.84
CA ARG A 13 -22.69 -10.24 22.83
C ARG A 13 -22.81 -9.70 21.40
N ALA A 14 -23.94 -9.09 21.06
CA ALA A 14 -24.14 -8.49 19.75
C ALA A 14 -23.18 -7.31 19.52
N PHE A 15 -22.98 -6.46 20.53
CA PHE A 15 -22.02 -5.37 20.45
C PHE A 15 -20.58 -5.87 20.34
N GLY A 16 -20.19 -6.88 21.13
CA GLY A 16 -18.87 -7.51 21.02
C GLY A 16 -18.63 -8.14 19.64
N ALA A 17 -19.64 -8.84 19.10
CA ALA A 17 -19.58 -9.40 17.75
C ALA A 17 -19.44 -8.32 16.67
N LEU A 18 -20.15 -7.19 16.83
CA LEU A 18 -20.04 -6.04 15.94
C LEU A 18 -18.63 -5.44 15.97
N LEU A 19 -18.06 -5.22 17.16
CA LEU A 19 -16.69 -4.70 17.32
C LEU A 19 -15.63 -5.64 16.74
N PHE A 20 -15.81 -6.95 16.94
CA PHE A 20 -14.95 -7.95 16.36
C PHE A 20 -15.02 -7.90 14.83
N LEU A 21 -16.22 -7.89 14.26
CA LEU A 21 -16.42 -7.79 12.81
C LEU A 21 -15.82 -6.49 12.24
N ALA A 22 -16.06 -5.36 12.90
CA ALA A 22 -15.50 -4.06 12.52
C ALA A 22 -13.97 -4.10 12.55
N SER A 23 -13.38 -4.75 13.55
CA SER A 23 -11.92 -4.92 13.65
C SER A 23 -11.39 -5.80 12.53
N VAL A 24 -12.04 -6.93 12.23
CA VAL A 24 -11.66 -7.79 11.09
C VAL A 24 -11.67 -6.98 9.80
N VAL A 25 -12.76 -6.26 9.50
CA VAL A 25 -12.84 -5.39 8.31
C VAL A 25 -11.76 -4.32 8.30
N MET A 26 -11.54 -3.66 9.44
CA MET A 26 -10.55 -2.59 9.58
C MET A 26 -9.11 -3.08 9.35
N PHE A 27 -8.77 -4.31 9.73
CA PHE A 27 -7.41 -4.84 9.57
C PHE A 27 -7.21 -5.65 8.28
N THR A 28 -8.27 -6.15 7.63
CA THR A 28 -8.13 -6.98 6.42
C THR A 28 -8.61 -6.31 5.14
N VAL A 29 -9.55 -5.36 5.19
CA VAL A 29 -10.18 -4.77 4.00
C VAL A 29 -9.76 -3.31 3.80
N VAL A 30 -9.78 -2.51 4.88
CA VAL A 30 -9.50 -1.08 4.79
C VAL A 30 -8.08 -0.79 4.27
N PRO A 31 -7.00 -1.45 4.74
CA PRO A 31 -5.65 -1.14 4.29
C PRO A 31 -5.41 -1.48 2.82
N PRO A 32 -5.78 -2.67 2.30
CA PRO A 32 -5.61 -2.97 0.87
C PRO A 32 -6.41 -2.05 -0.05
N TRP A 33 -7.63 -1.70 0.34
CA TRP A 33 -8.47 -0.77 -0.42
C TRP A 33 -7.86 0.64 -0.45
N PHE A 34 -7.42 1.15 0.69
CA PHE A 34 -6.81 2.47 0.80
C PHE A 34 -5.53 2.57 -0.02
N ASP A 35 -4.69 1.54 0.06
CA ASP A 35 -3.47 1.41 -0.73
C ASP A 35 -3.79 1.41 -2.23
N GLY A 36 -4.70 0.55 -2.71
CA GLY A 36 -5.06 0.49 -4.13
C GLY A 36 -5.65 1.80 -4.66
N LYS A 37 -6.36 2.55 -3.82
CA LYS A 37 -6.89 3.87 -4.17
C LYS A 37 -5.81 4.95 -4.33
N HIS A 38 -4.74 4.90 -3.54
CA HIS A 38 -3.69 5.93 -3.56
C HIS A 38 -2.48 5.54 -4.42
N ASN A 39 -2.35 4.26 -4.77
CA ASN A 39 -1.28 3.74 -5.61
C ASN A 39 -1.86 3.08 -6.87
N SER A 40 -2.77 3.79 -7.56
CA SER A 40 -3.38 3.36 -8.81
C SER A 40 -2.42 3.51 -10.00
N PHE A 41 -2.68 2.77 -11.07
CA PHE A 41 -2.00 2.96 -12.35
C PHE A 41 -2.73 4.04 -13.16
N GLU A 42 -1.97 4.94 -13.77
CA GLU A 42 -2.54 5.90 -14.74
C GLU A 42 -2.80 5.22 -16.09
N GLN A 43 -1.91 4.29 -16.47
CA GLN A 43 -1.99 3.58 -17.73
C GLN A 43 -1.85 2.06 -17.51
N ASP A 44 -2.81 1.32 -18.05
CA ASP A 44 -2.77 -0.13 -18.09
C ASP A 44 -1.86 -0.63 -19.23
N SER A 45 -1.27 -1.80 -19.01
CA SER A 45 -0.54 -2.54 -20.05
C SER A 45 -1.47 -2.92 -21.21
N PRO A 46 -1.01 -2.91 -22.48
CA PRO A 46 0.39 -2.77 -22.91
C PRO A 46 0.86 -1.31 -23.12
N TYR A 47 2.10 -1.03 -22.71
CA TYR A 47 2.76 0.25 -22.94
C TYR A 47 3.27 0.37 -24.38
N GLN A 48 3.04 1.51 -25.02
CA GLN A 48 3.57 1.80 -26.35
C GLN A 48 4.97 2.38 -26.22
N VAL A 49 5.99 1.64 -26.67
CA VAL A 49 7.39 2.05 -26.65
C VAL A 49 7.97 1.86 -28.05
N SER A 50 8.79 2.80 -28.53
CA SER A 50 9.45 2.65 -29.83
C SER A 50 10.55 1.58 -29.75
N PRO A 51 10.83 0.84 -30.85
CA PRO A 51 11.87 -0.18 -30.85
C PRO A 51 13.25 0.36 -30.44
N THR A 52 13.57 1.59 -30.85
CA THR A 52 14.82 2.26 -30.49
C THR A 52 14.93 2.53 -28.99
N ALA A 53 13.85 3.00 -28.36
CA ALA A 53 13.83 3.28 -26.92
C ALA A 53 13.91 2.00 -26.09
N ASP A 54 13.16 0.95 -26.48
CA ASP A 54 13.23 -0.37 -25.81
C ASP A 54 14.64 -0.96 -25.91
N SER A 55 15.24 -0.95 -27.10
CA SER A 55 16.61 -1.44 -27.29
C SER A 55 17.65 -0.65 -26.47
N LEU A 56 17.52 0.68 -26.41
CA LEU A 56 18.42 1.50 -25.59
C LEU A 56 18.22 1.15 -24.11
N HIS A 57 16.98 1.15 -23.61
CA HIS A 57 16.70 0.93 -22.19
C HIS A 57 17.18 -0.45 -21.72
N ARG A 58 17.03 -1.48 -22.54
CA ARG A 58 17.54 -2.84 -22.26
C ARG A 58 19.07 -2.95 -22.21
N SER A 59 19.79 -1.99 -22.80
CA SER A 59 21.27 -1.99 -22.77
C SER A 59 21.85 -1.31 -21.52
N LEU A 60 21.03 -0.56 -20.78
CA LEU A 60 21.48 0.25 -19.65
C LEU A 60 21.51 -0.56 -18.35
N PHE A 61 22.41 -0.18 -17.45
CA PHE A 61 22.33 -0.54 -16.03
C PHE A 61 21.48 0.51 -15.32
N VAL A 62 20.21 0.19 -15.06
CA VAL A 62 19.26 1.14 -14.47
C VAL A 62 19.26 1.02 -12.95
N LEU A 63 19.52 2.14 -12.28
CA LEU A 63 19.52 2.29 -10.83
C LEU A 63 18.34 3.17 -10.42
N ASP A 64 17.36 2.59 -9.73
CA ASP A 64 16.33 3.36 -9.04
C ASP A 64 16.75 3.62 -7.59
N LEU A 65 16.82 4.91 -7.25
CA LEU A 65 17.35 5.41 -5.98
C LEU A 65 16.28 5.55 -4.89
N HIS A 66 14.99 5.37 -5.20
CA HIS A 66 13.95 5.58 -4.19
C HIS A 66 12.63 4.86 -4.51
N SER A 67 12.12 4.08 -3.56
CA SER A 67 10.78 3.50 -3.63
C SER A 67 10.20 3.26 -2.24
N ASP A 68 9.03 3.84 -2.00
CA ASP A 68 8.24 3.68 -0.76
C ASP A 68 7.44 2.37 -0.72
N GLN A 69 7.86 1.35 -1.47
CA GLN A 69 7.19 0.05 -1.49
C GLN A 69 7.03 -0.57 -0.10
N LEU A 70 8.00 -0.34 0.80
CA LEU A 70 8.01 -0.87 2.17
C LEU A 70 7.03 -0.17 3.13
N LEU A 71 6.44 0.96 2.74
CA LEU A 71 5.33 1.57 3.47
C LEU A 71 4.09 0.67 3.47
N TRP A 72 3.98 -0.19 2.47
CA TRP A 72 2.80 -1.01 2.23
C TRP A 72 3.08 -2.47 2.56
N ASN A 73 2.13 -3.13 3.23
CA ASN A 73 2.23 -4.54 3.59
C ASN A 73 1.94 -5.45 2.39
N ARG A 74 2.83 -5.42 1.39
CA ARG A 74 2.79 -6.22 0.17
C ARG A 74 3.99 -7.16 0.12
N ARG A 75 3.79 -8.33 -0.48
CA ARG A 75 4.88 -9.24 -0.86
C ARG A 75 5.52 -8.70 -2.13
N THR A 76 6.74 -8.17 -2.04
CA THR A 76 7.44 -7.53 -3.16
C THR A 76 7.93 -8.53 -4.19
N GLU A 77 8.13 -9.77 -3.79
CA GLU A 77 8.58 -10.87 -4.64
C GLU A 77 7.51 -11.37 -5.63
N LEU A 78 6.24 -11.00 -5.41
CA LEU A 78 5.12 -11.39 -6.25
C LEU A 78 4.61 -10.20 -7.05
N ARG A 79 4.14 -10.47 -8.28
CA ARG A 79 3.44 -9.47 -9.10
C ARG A 79 2.20 -9.02 -8.35
N SER A 80 2.11 -7.73 -8.05
CA SER A 80 0.98 -7.13 -7.34
C SER A 80 -0.08 -6.63 -8.33
N ASP A 81 -1.35 -6.64 -7.94
CA ASP A 81 -2.46 -6.04 -8.70
C ASP A 81 -2.63 -4.53 -8.41
N ARG A 82 -1.84 -3.99 -7.48
CA ARG A 82 -1.86 -2.60 -7.02
C ARG A 82 -0.47 -2.13 -6.60
N GLY A 83 -0.21 -0.82 -6.68
CA GLY A 83 1.12 -0.26 -6.44
C GLY A 83 2.10 -0.48 -7.60
N HIS A 84 3.16 0.32 -7.62
CA HIS A 84 4.01 0.46 -8.82
C HIS A 84 5.25 -0.44 -8.82
N VAL A 85 5.70 -0.91 -7.66
CA VAL A 85 6.98 -1.63 -7.51
C VAL A 85 6.74 -3.04 -6.99
N ASP A 86 7.17 -4.02 -7.78
CA ASP A 86 7.37 -5.41 -7.39
C ASP A 86 8.54 -5.99 -8.18
N VAL A 87 9.17 -7.05 -7.67
CA VAL A 87 10.37 -7.65 -8.28
C VAL A 87 10.09 -8.10 -9.72
N PRO A 88 8.97 -8.78 -10.05
CA PRO A 88 8.66 -9.10 -11.44
C PRO A 88 8.59 -7.87 -12.36
N ARG A 89 7.97 -6.75 -11.93
CA ARG A 89 7.93 -5.51 -12.72
C ARG A 89 9.31 -4.89 -12.91
N LEU A 90 10.14 -4.90 -11.87
CA LEU A 90 11.52 -4.39 -11.95
C LEU A 90 12.34 -5.19 -12.97
N LEU A 91 12.19 -6.51 -12.97
CA LEU A 91 12.84 -7.39 -13.94
C LEU A 91 12.31 -7.17 -15.37
N ASP A 92 10.99 -7.10 -15.55
CA ASP A 92 10.37 -6.82 -16.86
C ASP A 92 10.87 -5.48 -17.45
N GLY A 93 11.08 -4.49 -16.58
CA GLY A 93 11.54 -3.14 -16.92
C GLY A 93 13.05 -2.92 -16.96
N ASN A 94 13.88 -3.96 -16.85
CA ASN A 94 15.35 -3.85 -16.82
C ASN A 94 15.92 -2.95 -15.69
N VAL A 95 15.26 -2.91 -14.53
CA VAL A 95 15.81 -2.22 -13.35
C VAL A 95 16.81 -3.15 -12.65
N SER A 96 18.09 -2.74 -12.68
CA SER A 96 19.20 -3.56 -12.19
C SER A 96 19.42 -3.45 -10.68
N PHE A 97 19.08 -2.30 -10.09
CA PHE A 97 19.20 -2.07 -8.66
C PHE A 97 18.07 -1.14 -8.18
N GLN A 98 17.48 -1.49 -7.03
CA GLN A 98 16.44 -0.72 -6.36
C GLN A 98 16.83 -0.41 -4.92
N VAL A 99 16.84 0.88 -4.57
CA VAL A 99 16.82 1.29 -3.16
C VAL A 99 15.37 1.29 -2.67
N PHE A 100 15.11 0.52 -1.61
CA PHE A 100 13.85 0.58 -0.88
C PHE A 100 13.97 1.53 0.31
N SER A 101 13.18 2.59 0.34
CA SER A 101 13.18 3.56 1.44
C SER A 101 12.44 2.98 2.66
N ALA A 102 13.07 3.10 3.82
CA ALA A 102 12.41 2.87 5.10
C ALA A 102 11.77 4.19 5.55
N VAL A 103 10.57 4.48 5.03
CA VAL A 103 9.87 5.74 5.32
C VAL A 103 9.13 5.71 6.65
N THR A 104 9.07 6.88 7.28
CA THR A 104 8.26 7.15 8.47
C THR A 104 7.22 8.22 8.17
N LYS A 105 6.20 8.32 9.02
CA LYS A 105 5.20 9.38 8.92
C LYS A 105 5.72 10.66 9.56
N SER A 106 5.46 11.81 8.94
CA SER A 106 5.71 13.11 9.59
C SER A 106 4.85 13.26 10.86
N PRO A 107 5.36 13.95 11.89
CA PRO A 107 4.57 14.37 13.04
C PRO A 107 3.29 15.10 12.63
N PHE A 108 2.24 14.95 13.44
CA PHE A 108 0.97 15.62 13.19
C PHE A 108 1.14 17.15 13.19
N GLY A 109 0.57 17.82 12.19
CA GLY A 109 0.63 19.28 12.05
C GLY A 109 1.87 19.82 11.34
N GLN A 110 2.78 18.95 10.89
CA GLN A 110 3.94 19.36 10.10
C GLN A 110 3.70 19.27 8.59
N ASN A 111 4.37 20.13 7.83
CA ASN A 111 4.33 20.17 6.36
C ASN A 111 5.69 20.60 5.77
N SER A 112 5.81 20.57 4.44
CA SER A 112 7.07 20.88 3.74
C SER A 112 7.29 22.37 3.46
N GLU A 113 6.29 23.23 3.68
CA GLU A 113 6.40 24.68 3.39
C GLU A 113 6.96 25.45 4.59
N SER A 114 6.35 25.28 5.77
CA SER A 114 6.80 25.92 7.01
C SER A 114 6.22 25.24 8.23
N ASN A 115 7.07 25.08 9.26
CA ASN A 115 6.74 24.58 10.58
C ASN A 115 7.15 25.61 11.66
N PRO A 116 6.56 25.59 12.87
CA PRO A 116 6.84 26.57 13.92
C PRO A 116 8.30 26.69 14.40
N SER A 117 9.18 25.77 13.99
CA SER A 117 10.58 25.68 14.41
C SER A 117 11.59 25.80 13.25
N ASP A 118 11.14 26.18 12.06
CA ASP A 118 12.00 26.40 10.90
C ASP A 118 12.78 27.72 10.97
#